data_AF-A0A078KYR9-F1
#
_entry.id   AF-A0A078KYR9-F1
#
_cell.length_a   1.000
_cell.length_b   1.000
_cell.length_c   1.000
_cell.angle_alpha   90.00
_cell.angle_beta   90.00
_cell.angle_gamma   90.00
#
_symmetry.space_group_name_H-M   'P 1'
#
loop_
_entity.id
_entity.type
_entity.pdbx_description
1 polymer ?
#
loop_
_entity_poly.entity_id
_entity_poly.type
_entity_poly.pdbx_seq_one_letter_code
_entity_poly.pdbx_strand_id
1 'polypeptide(L)'
;MKLKFIFVCLRTRSKPSLSFSFLSLLIFGLNTSFAAANFRIAPLAGATLPSEVLLGSTVSAYYTLSNLTHSPRYGYSVVGLPPGVQQSTSDPSVSNLCTNPINLAALETCILKLTISSAVRSNFAICHGSSCTTSPQPLDVSLNSQRCDPVKGPMSLINGIEETVYNFQTDGCASAPNGNYSDVPVRPFIVGNNNSILWFASNSQGYFKTNGVPLSQGAQDILAQMVRATDTSGQCIAWLTSPGQGNVNPIESYNNELWMVVPYTLDGQTIYSLVHNEYHPCTPPSTDKDCKVSVENEYGNLVAAQSTDAGNTFKLIQSSSVNNVPVFVAPYPYPMTGIGGMFAQSNIIKWGDYYYVLIDQDLKTINSSAPPQGVCIYRTNNLANPRSWLGFDGRAYTVPLVPSYPNSSTNPATYLCKAVLPPLYRFSWSYNVVLNKFVIIGLDSQFQLPGSNSPIEAFVYTLANLDPATGVISAATNTSDNIYKEYFLREITWFDQWQDCETVNCQTTYGQAYPSVLDPNSPQISNTFGPNLMKGDRNFQYSASLPYLYYTSLFPFSQNKGQDRNVVRQALKVQNCIP
;
A
#
# COMPACT_ATOMS: atom_id res chain seq x y z
N MET A 1 -25.48 -26.29 37.11
CA MET A 1 -26.47 -27.26 37.62
C MET A 1 -27.79 -26.52 37.89
N LYS A 2 -28.80 -26.82 37.05
CA LYS A 2 -30.25 -26.47 37.05
C LYS A 2 -30.77 -25.12 37.59
N LEU A 3 -31.23 -24.32 36.63
CA LEU A 3 -32.32 -23.33 36.70
C LEU A 3 -33.65 -23.91 37.21
N LYS A 4 -34.45 -23.04 37.84
CA LYS A 4 -35.92 -23.10 37.89
C LYS A 4 -36.43 -21.66 37.77
N PHE A 5 -37.29 -21.37 36.80
CA PHE A 5 -38.48 -20.55 37.03
C PHE A 5 -39.56 -20.91 35.99
N ILE A 6 -40.76 -21.03 36.52
CA ILE A 6 -42.00 -21.51 35.91
C ILE A 6 -42.78 -20.29 35.40
N PHE A 7 -43.38 -20.36 34.21
CA PHE A 7 -44.50 -19.49 33.84
C PHE A 7 -45.70 -20.33 33.40
N VAL A 8 -46.82 -20.05 34.05
CA VAL A 8 -48.12 -20.72 33.92
C VAL A 8 -48.93 -20.07 32.80
N CYS A 9 -49.60 -20.94 32.04
CA CYS A 9 -50.51 -20.66 30.94
C CYS A 9 -51.94 -20.46 31.47
N LEU A 10 -52.69 -19.48 30.96
CA LEU A 10 -54.15 -19.40 31.14
C LEU A 10 -54.85 -19.01 29.82
N ARG A 11 -55.92 -19.76 29.55
CA ARG A 11 -56.75 -19.87 28.33
C ARG A 11 -58.17 -19.42 28.67
N THR A 12 -58.86 -18.70 27.78
CA THR A 12 -60.34 -18.70 27.57
C THR A 12 -60.62 -18.06 26.19
N ARG A 13 -61.19 -18.74 25.16
CA ARG A 13 -62.62 -18.97 24.80
C ARG A 13 -63.50 -17.69 24.86
N SER A 14 -64.41 -17.31 23.96
CA SER A 14 -64.93 -17.74 22.64
C SER A 14 -65.96 -16.69 22.14
N LYS A 15 -66.15 -16.60 20.81
CA LYS A 15 -67.15 -15.89 19.92
C LYS A 15 -68.59 -15.64 20.47
N PRO A 16 -69.43 -14.69 19.93
CA PRO A 16 -69.86 -14.66 18.50
C PRO A 16 -70.24 -13.33 17.80
N SER A 17 -70.29 -13.44 16.45
CA SER A 17 -71.08 -12.79 15.38
C SER A 17 -71.54 -11.32 15.48
N LEU A 18 -71.23 -10.53 14.45
CA LEU A 18 -72.19 -9.62 13.81
C LEU A 18 -71.78 -9.34 12.34
N SER A 19 -72.70 -9.57 11.43
CA SER A 19 -72.57 -9.35 9.97
C SER A 19 -72.78 -7.87 9.62
N PHE A 20 -71.90 -7.30 8.81
CA PHE A 20 -72.17 -6.07 8.04
C PHE A 20 -71.64 -6.23 6.62
N SER A 21 -72.56 -6.29 5.66
CA SER A 21 -72.27 -6.17 4.23
C SER A 21 -71.84 -4.73 3.91
N PHE A 22 -70.58 -4.54 3.55
CA PHE A 22 -70.13 -3.34 2.85
C PHE A 22 -69.80 -3.70 1.40
N LEU A 23 -70.64 -3.22 0.50
CA LEU A 23 -70.45 -3.23 -0.94
C LEU A 23 -69.28 -2.29 -1.26
N SER A 24 -68.07 -2.84 -1.39
CA SER A 24 -66.88 -2.11 -1.83
C SER A 24 -66.83 -2.07 -3.36
N LEU A 25 -67.05 -0.89 -3.91
CA LEU A 25 -66.85 -0.55 -5.31
C LEU A 25 -65.33 -0.53 -5.58
N LEU A 26 -64.79 -1.62 -6.13
CA LEU A 26 -63.41 -1.72 -6.60
C LEU A 26 -63.27 -0.89 -7.89
N ILE A 27 -62.81 0.34 -7.73
CA ILE A 27 -62.26 1.15 -8.81
C ILE A 27 -60.96 0.47 -9.22
N PHE A 28 -60.95 -0.18 -10.38
CA PHE A 28 -59.72 -0.60 -11.04
C PHE A 28 -58.88 0.65 -11.31
N GLY A 29 -57.83 0.84 -10.50
CA GLY A 29 -56.75 1.75 -10.82
C GLY A 29 -56.17 1.36 -12.17
N LEU A 30 -56.30 2.26 -13.15
CA LEU A 30 -55.58 2.17 -14.42
C LEU A 30 -54.09 2.15 -14.08
N ASN A 31 -53.47 0.97 -14.18
CA ASN A 31 -52.03 0.85 -14.28
C ASN A 31 -51.63 1.63 -15.55
N THR A 32 -51.15 2.85 -15.39
CA THR A 32 -50.40 3.53 -16.44
C THR A 32 -49.15 2.67 -16.68
N SER A 33 -49.18 1.90 -17.76
CA SER A 33 -47.99 1.25 -18.31
C SER A 33 -46.98 2.36 -18.64
N PHE A 34 -46.07 2.63 -17.70
CA PHE A 34 -44.89 3.44 -18.00
C PHE A 34 -44.19 2.75 -19.17
N ALA A 35 -44.05 3.46 -20.28
CA ALA A 35 -43.26 3.00 -21.42
C ALA A 35 -41.91 2.51 -20.90
N ALA A 36 -41.44 1.37 -21.42
CA ALA A 36 -40.16 0.79 -21.02
C ALA A 36 -39.06 1.86 -21.08
N ALA A 37 -38.35 2.05 -19.96
CA ALA A 37 -37.27 3.04 -19.89
C ALA A 37 -36.24 2.76 -20.99
N ASN A 38 -35.89 3.79 -21.77
CA ASN A 38 -34.92 3.64 -22.87
C ASN A 38 -33.53 3.26 -22.36
N PHE A 39 -33.22 3.60 -21.11
CA PHE A 39 -31.95 3.28 -20.48
C PHE A 39 -32.14 2.45 -19.20
N ARG A 40 -31.07 1.78 -18.81
CA ARG A 40 -30.83 1.32 -17.45
C ARG A 40 -29.73 2.17 -16.83
N ILE A 41 -29.99 2.71 -15.64
CA ILE A 41 -28.98 3.37 -14.82
C ILE A 41 -28.74 2.48 -13.61
N ALA A 42 -27.51 2.06 -13.40
CA ALA A 42 -27.12 1.26 -12.23
C ALA A 42 -25.80 1.78 -11.67
N PRO A 43 -25.57 1.74 -10.34
CA PRO A 43 -24.23 1.95 -9.80
C PRO A 43 -23.22 1.05 -10.52
N LEU A 44 -22.06 1.59 -10.85
CA LEU A 44 -21.02 0.83 -11.55
C LEU A 44 -20.63 -0.39 -10.69
N ALA A 45 -20.62 -1.58 -11.29
CA ALA A 45 -20.35 -2.81 -10.56
C ALA A 45 -18.95 -2.76 -9.89
N GLY A 46 -18.90 -2.95 -8.57
CA GLY A 46 -17.67 -2.83 -7.78
C GLY A 46 -17.34 -1.40 -7.34
N ALA A 47 -18.19 -0.41 -7.64
CA ALA A 47 -18.07 0.93 -7.09
C ALA A 47 -19.10 1.17 -5.99
N THR A 48 -18.64 1.67 -4.84
CA THR A 48 -19.52 2.17 -3.77
C THR A 48 -19.90 3.61 -4.09
N LEU A 49 -21.19 3.94 -4.05
CA LEU A 49 -21.62 5.34 -4.14
C LEU A 49 -21.10 6.10 -2.91
N PRO A 50 -20.54 7.32 -3.08
CA PRO A 50 -20.12 8.12 -1.94
C PRO A 50 -21.34 8.42 -1.07
N SER A 51 -21.17 8.34 0.25
CA SER A 51 -22.18 8.78 1.23
C SER A 51 -21.82 10.12 1.86
N GLU A 52 -20.62 10.63 1.60
CA GLU A 52 -20.08 11.82 2.26
C GLU A 52 -19.09 12.57 1.33
N VAL A 53 -19.05 13.90 1.44
CA VAL A 53 -18.04 14.77 0.83
C VAL A 53 -17.49 15.73 1.87
N LEU A 54 -16.15 15.88 1.94
CA LEU A 54 -15.53 16.85 2.84
C LEU A 54 -15.77 18.28 2.35
N LEU A 55 -15.96 19.22 3.29
CA LEU A 55 -16.08 20.64 2.97
C LEU A 55 -14.86 21.13 2.17
N GLY A 56 -15.14 21.72 0.99
CA GLY A 56 -14.12 22.21 0.07
C GLY A 56 -13.45 21.14 -0.80
N SER A 57 -13.90 19.89 -0.72
CA SER A 57 -13.41 18.78 -1.56
C SER A 57 -14.47 18.31 -2.56
N THR A 58 -14.11 17.37 -3.42
CA THR A 58 -15.03 16.69 -4.34
C THR A 58 -14.91 15.18 -4.24
N VAL A 59 -16.03 14.47 -4.35
CA VAL A 59 -16.08 13.01 -4.53
C VAL A 59 -16.72 12.66 -5.87
N SER A 60 -16.53 11.42 -6.34
CA SER A 60 -17.13 10.96 -7.60
C SER A 60 -18.08 9.79 -7.37
N ALA A 61 -19.24 9.84 -8.01
CA ALA A 61 -20.18 8.72 -8.11
C ALA A 61 -20.15 8.17 -9.55
N TYR A 62 -20.09 6.84 -9.68
CA TYR A 62 -19.98 6.16 -10.97
C TYR A 62 -21.20 5.28 -11.22
N TYR A 63 -21.78 5.40 -12.41
CA TYR A 63 -22.92 4.62 -12.86
C TYR A 63 -22.63 3.97 -14.22
N THR A 64 -23.09 2.74 -14.42
CA THR A 64 -23.24 2.17 -15.76
C THR A 64 -24.56 2.65 -16.34
N LEU A 65 -24.47 3.29 -17.50
CA LEU A 65 -25.63 3.65 -18.33
C LEU A 65 -25.70 2.68 -19.51
N SER A 66 -26.81 1.98 -19.66
CA SER A 66 -27.02 1.03 -20.77
C SER A 66 -28.23 1.42 -21.61
N ASN A 67 -28.07 1.54 -22.93
CA ASN A 67 -29.20 1.65 -23.85
C ASN A 67 -29.91 0.29 -23.93
N LEU A 68 -31.18 0.20 -23.52
CA LEU A 68 -31.92 -1.07 -23.54
C LEU A 68 -32.62 -1.33 -24.88
N THR A 69 -32.48 -0.41 -25.83
CA THR A 69 -33.24 -0.44 -27.08
C THR A 69 -32.39 -0.99 -28.22
N HIS A 70 -33.04 -1.60 -29.21
CA HIS A 70 -32.40 -2.10 -30.43
C HIS A 70 -32.11 -1.00 -31.47
N SER A 71 -32.29 0.27 -31.10
CA SER A 71 -31.96 1.42 -31.92
C SER A 71 -31.02 2.37 -31.16
N PRO A 72 -30.19 3.14 -31.88
CA PRO A 72 -29.33 4.12 -31.23
C PRO A 72 -30.14 5.26 -30.61
N ARG A 73 -29.61 5.82 -29.53
CA ARG A 73 -30.19 6.93 -28.77
C ARG A 73 -29.20 8.08 -28.74
N TYR A 74 -29.59 9.21 -29.31
CA TYR A 74 -28.74 10.40 -29.45
C TYR A 74 -29.34 11.60 -28.72
N GLY A 75 -28.48 12.52 -28.28
CA GLY A 75 -28.91 13.82 -27.73
C GLY A 75 -29.41 13.79 -26.29
N TYR A 76 -29.25 12.68 -25.56
CA TYR A 76 -29.71 12.60 -24.18
C TYR A 76 -28.81 13.42 -23.24
N SER A 77 -29.39 14.05 -22.23
CA SER A 77 -28.63 14.84 -21.24
C SER A 77 -28.95 14.39 -19.82
N VAL A 78 -28.00 14.54 -18.91
CA VAL A 78 -28.24 14.37 -17.48
C VAL A 78 -29.02 15.59 -16.98
N VAL A 79 -30.17 15.36 -16.37
CA VAL A 79 -31.03 16.41 -15.81
C VAL A 79 -31.34 16.15 -14.34
N GLY A 80 -31.72 17.20 -13.62
CA GLY A 80 -32.04 17.11 -12.19
C GLY A 80 -30.81 17.01 -11.28
N LEU A 81 -29.62 17.36 -11.79
CA LEU A 81 -28.43 17.50 -10.93
C LEU A 81 -28.59 18.74 -10.04
N PRO A 82 -28.48 18.61 -8.71
CA PRO A 82 -28.54 19.76 -7.81
C PRO A 82 -27.25 20.59 -7.89
N PRO A 83 -27.25 21.81 -7.30
CA PRO A 83 -26.04 22.60 -7.16
C PRO A 83 -24.91 21.77 -6.52
N GLY A 84 -23.70 21.90 -7.07
CA GLY A 84 -22.52 21.14 -6.62
C GLY A 84 -22.43 19.71 -7.15
N VAL A 85 -23.33 19.28 -8.06
CA VAL A 85 -23.18 18.02 -8.80
C VAL A 85 -23.03 18.30 -10.29
N GLN A 86 -21.99 17.74 -10.92
CA GLN A 86 -21.70 17.92 -12.35
C GLN A 86 -21.36 16.60 -13.01
N GLN A 87 -21.81 16.41 -14.26
CA GLN A 87 -21.31 15.31 -15.10
C GLN A 87 -19.86 15.60 -15.51
N SER A 88 -18.99 14.62 -15.30
CA SER A 88 -17.63 14.65 -15.82
C SER A 88 -17.57 13.86 -17.14
N THR A 89 -17.11 14.52 -18.20
CA THR A 89 -16.93 13.93 -19.54
C THR A 89 -15.48 13.59 -19.87
N SER A 90 -14.58 13.82 -18.92
CA SER A 90 -13.16 13.50 -19.04
C SER A 90 -12.64 12.95 -17.72
N ASP A 91 -12.12 11.74 -17.76
CA ASP A 91 -11.41 11.10 -16.66
C ASP A 91 -10.38 10.16 -17.27
N PRO A 92 -9.08 10.40 -17.07
CA PRO A 92 -8.07 9.53 -17.62
C PRO A 92 -8.09 8.11 -17.02
N SER A 93 -8.67 7.93 -15.84
CA SER A 93 -8.76 6.63 -15.15
C SER A 93 -9.95 5.78 -15.58
N VAL A 94 -10.90 6.36 -16.30
CA VAL A 94 -12.14 5.67 -16.67
C VAL A 94 -12.28 5.65 -18.19
N SER A 95 -12.05 4.48 -18.78
CA SER A 95 -12.38 4.25 -20.18
C SER A 95 -13.90 4.28 -20.39
N ASN A 96 -14.35 4.72 -21.57
CA ASN A 96 -15.77 4.69 -21.98
C ASN A 96 -16.70 5.58 -21.12
N LEU A 97 -16.26 6.81 -20.80
CA LEU A 97 -17.14 7.79 -20.17
C LEU A 97 -18.27 8.23 -21.10
N CYS A 98 -19.44 8.47 -20.53
CA CYS A 98 -20.57 9.04 -21.24
C CYS A 98 -20.26 10.47 -21.69
N THR A 99 -20.48 10.76 -22.97
CA THR A 99 -20.38 12.11 -23.55
C THR A 99 -21.49 13.03 -23.03
N ASN A 100 -21.36 14.33 -23.28
CA ASN A 100 -22.45 15.29 -23.11
C ASN A 100 -22.61 16.13 -24.40
N PRO A 101 -23.68 15.94 -25.19
CA PRO A 101 -24.81 15.05 -24.94
C PRO A 101 -24.43 13.55 -25.03
N ILE A 102 -25.20 12.71 -24.37
CA ILE A 102 -25.06 11.25 -24.34
C ILE A 102 -25.60 10.67 -25.65
N ASN A 103 -24.73 9.92 -26.32
CA ASN A 103 -25.00 9.21 -27.56
C ASN A 103 -24.59 7.75 -27.38
N LEU A 104 -25.54 6.83 -27.45
CA LEU A 104 -25.30 5.39 -27.28
C LEU A 104 -25.93 4.61 -28.43
N ALA A 105 -25.15 3.74 -29.07
CA ALA A 105 -25.65 2.77 -30.04
C ALA A 105 -26.63 1.79 -29.38
N ALA A 106 -27.31 1.00 -30.20
CA ALA A 106 -28.22 -0.05 -29.73
C ALA A 106 -27.48 -0.99 -28.76
N LEU A 107 -28.06 -1.23 -27.58
CA LEU A 107 -27.49 -2.11 -26.55
C LEU A 107 -26.11 -1.71 -26.00
N GLU A 108 -25.61 -0.52 -26.35
CA GLU A 108 -24.32 -0.02 -25.88
C GLU A 108 -24.38 0.48 -24.43
N THR A 109 -23.22 0.52 -23.78
CA THR A 109 -23.06 1.07 -22.43
C THR A 109 -21.97 2.13 -22.38
N CYS A 110 -22.11 3.09 -21.47
CA CYS A 110 -21.04 4.01 -21.06
C CYS A 110 -21.02 4.17 -19.53
N ILE A 111 -19.95 4.75 -19.00
CA ILE A 111 -19.80 5.08 -17.59
C ILE A 111 -20.16 6.55 -17.37
N LEU A 112 -21.21 6.81 -16.60
CA LEU A 112 -21.57 8.14 -16.16
C LEU A 112 -20.83 8.45 -14.85
N LYS A 113 -19.92 9.42 -14.89
CA LYS A 113 -19.24 9.97 -13.71
C LYS A 113 -19.90 11.27 -13.29
N LEU A 114 -20.31 11.36 -12.03
CA LEU A 114 -20.82 12.57 -11.40
C LEU A 114 -19.83 13.05 -10.34
N THR A 115 -19.34 14.28 -10.46
CA THR A 115 -18.51 14.97 -9.46
C THR A 115 -19.42 15.72 -8.50
N ILE A 116 -19.21 15.51 -7.19
CA ILE A 116 -20.07 16.00 -6.11
C ILE A 116 -19.21 16.83 -5.16
N SER A 117 -19.57 18.09 -4.94
CA SER A 117 -18.83 19.06 -4.09
C SER A 117 -19.63 19.58 -2.90
N SER A 118 -20.87 19.12 -2.73
CA SER A 118 -21.76 19.57 -1.65
C SER A 118 -22.70 18.44 -1.24
N ALA A 119 -23.41 18.64 -0.12
CA ALA A 119 -24.49 17.74 0.25
C ALA A 119 -25.53 17.65 -0.87
N VAL A 120 -25.94 16.43 -1.20
CA VAL A 120 -26.97 16.14 -2.19
C VAL A 120 -27.89 15.06 -1.67
N ARG A 121 -29.19 15.28 -1.79
CA ARG A 121 -30.21 14.26 -1.61
C ARG A 121 -31.23 14.36 -2.74
N SER A 122 -30.89 13.81 -3.90
CA SER A 122 -31.72 13.92 -5.10
C SER A 122 -31.56 12.75 -6.06
N ASN A 123 -32.63 12.45 -6.79
CA ASN A 123 -32.53 11.66 -8.01
C ASN A 123 -32.05 12.54 -9.16
N PHE A 124 -31.43 11.92 -10.15
CA PHE A 124 -31.18 12.51 -11.47
C PHE A 124 -31.83 11.64 -12.54
N ALA A 125 -31.98 12.18 -13.75
CA ALA A 125 -32.51 11.44 -14.89
C ALA A 125 -31.69 11.67 -16.15
N ILE A 126 -31.77 10.74 -17.09
CA ILE A 126 -31.26 10.87 -18.44
C ILE A 126 -32.45 11.16 -19.36
N CYS A 127 -32.47 12.34 -19.98
CA CYS A 127 -33.63 12.83 -20.72
C CYS A 127 -33.29 13.32 -22.13
N HIS A 128 -34.24 13.14 -23.06
CA HIS A 128 -34.28 13.79 -24.36
C HIS A 128 -35.75 14.16 -24.65
N GLY A 129 -36.07 15.46 -24.60
CA GLY A 129 -37.45 15.93 -24.61
C GLY A 129 -38.24 15.39 -23.41
N SER A 130 -39.41 14.77 -23.68
CA SER A 130 -40.25 14.13 -22.66
C SER A 130 -39.83 12.69 -22.31
N SER A 131 -38.85 12.13 -23.02
CA SER A 131 -38.37 10.77 -22.77
C SER A 131 -37.27 10.78 -21.71
N CYS A 132 -37.57 10.27 -20.52
CA CYS A 132 -36.66 10.28 -19.38
C CYS A 132 -36.50 8.89 -18.76
N THR A 133 -35.31 8.60 -18.25
CA THR A 133 -35.03 7.47 -17.37
C THR A 133 -34.42 8.00 -16.08
N THR A 134 -35.09 7.80 -14.94
CA THR A 134 -34.62 8.26 -13.63
C THR A 134 -33.69 7.23 -13.00
N SER A 135 -32.65 7.68 -12.30
CA SER A 135 -31.81 6.80 -11.49
C SER A 135 -32.67 6.07 -10.43
N PRO A 136 -32.52 4.73 -10.28
CA PRO A 136 -33.30 3.98 -9.31
C PRO A 136 -32.86 4.26 -7.86
N GLN A 137 -31.64 4.75 -7.66
CA GLN A 137 -31.10 5.13 -6.36
C GLN A 137 -30.76 6.62 -6.35
N PRO A 138 -31.23 7.39 -5.34
CA PRO A 138 -30.84 8.78 -5.20
C PRO A 138 -29.36 8.91 -4.89
N LEU A 139 -28.76 10.01 -5.32
CA LEU A 139 -27.53 10.50 -4.72
C LEU A 139 -27.88 10.97 -3.32
N ASP A 140 -27.26 10.36 -2.31
CA ASP A 140 -27.44 10.70 -0.89
C ASP A 140 -26.06 10.88 -0.26
N VAL A 141 -25.53 12.09 -0.39
CA VAL A 141 -24.19 12.49 0.06
C VAL A 141 -24.35 13.58 1.11
N SER A 142 -23.81 13.35 2.31
CA SER A 142 -23.74 14.38 3.36
C SER A 142 -22.48 15.24 3.20
N LEU A 143 -22.54 16.49 3.67
CA LEU A 143 -21.37 17.35 3.78
C LEU A 143 -20.70 17.15 5.14
N ASN A 144 -19.43 16.77 5.14
CA ASN A 144 -18.64 16.59 6.35
C ASN A 144 -17.70 17.78 6.56
N SER A 145 -17.94 18.50 7.65
CA SER A 145 -17.14 19.65 8.09
C SER A 145 -16.23 19.33 9.28
N GLN A 146 -16.12 18.05 9.67
CA GLN A 146 -15.26 17.60 10.76
C GLN A 146 -13.80 17.84 10.39
N ARG A 147 -13.08 18.52 11.28
CA ARG A 147 -11.64 18.71 11.17
C ARG A 147 -10.90 17.61 11.91
N CYS A 148 -9.80 17.16 11.35
CA CYS A 148 -8.88 16.26 12.03
C CYS A 148 -8.13 17.00 13.14
N ASP A 149 -7.51 16.22 14.03
CA ASP A 149 -6.44 16.75 14.88
C ASP A 149 -5.32 17.29 13.97
N PRO A 150 -4.84 18.53 14.17
CA PRO A 150 -3.88 19.15 13.26
C PRO A 150 -2.50 18.47 13.26
N VAL A 151 -2.16 17.74 14.32
CA VAL A 151 -0.90 17.03 14.53
C VAL A 151 -1.02 15.58 14.06
N LYS A 152 -2.11 14.90 14.43
CA LYS A 152 -2.32 13.48 14.12
C LYS A 152 -2.96 13.25 12.76
N GLY A 153 -3.67 14.23 12.20
CA GLY A 153 -4.38 14.08 10.94
C GLY A 153 -5.53 13.08 11.02
N PRO A 154 -5.92 12.45 9.89
CA PRO A 154 -7.06 11.53 9.82
C PRO A 154 -6.83 10.14 10.41
N MET A 155 -5.58 9.81 10.78
CA MET A 155 -5.20 8.49 11.28
C MET A 155 -4.69 8.57 12.70
N SER A 156 -5.16 7.68 13.57
CA SER A 156 -4.73 7.61 14.98
C SER A 156 -4.78 6.17 15.50
N LEU A 157 -3.98 5.86 16.51
CA LEU A 157 -4.09 4.60 17.24
C LEU A 157 -5.46 4.46 17.92
N ILE A 158 -6.07 3.27 17.88
CA ILE A 158 -7.31 2.95 18.61
C ILE A 158 -7.01 2.68 20.08
N ASN A 159 -5.91 1.98 20.34
CA ASN A 159 -5.38 1.72 21.66
C ASN A 159 -3.84 1.76 21.63
N GLY A 160 -3.22 1.86 22.80
CA GLY A 160 -1.76 1.83 22.93
C GLY A 160 -1.17 0.42 23.05
N ILE A 161 -1.96 -0.64 22.88
CA ILE A 161 -1.52 -2.01 23.13
C ILE A 161 -0.85 -2.55 21.86
N GLU A 162 0.41 -2.98 22.00
CA GLU A 162 1.11 -3.72 20.96
C GLU A 162 0.65 -5.19 20.94
N GLU A 163 0.25 -5.68 19.78
CA GLU A 163 0.00 -7.08 19.53
C GLU A 163 1.26 -7.70 18.93
N THR A 164 1.81 -8.76 19.53
CA THR A 164 2.94 -9.47 18.95
C THR A 164 2.48 -10.39 17.83
N VAL A 165 2.99 -10.14 16.62
CA VAL A 165 2.71 -10.90 15.40
C VAL A 165 3.80 -11.96 15.17
N TYR A 166 5.03 -11.63 15.56
CA TYR A 166 6.20 -12.49 15.57
C TYR A 166 6.96 -12.27 16.87
N ASN A 167 7.07 -13.32 17.67
CA ASN A 167 7.94 -13.34 18.82
C ASN A 167 9.26 -14.02 18.43
N PHE A 168 10.36 -13.27 18.45
CA PHE A 168 11.67 -13.77 18.07
C PHE A 168 12.09 -15.02 18.86
N GLN A 169 11.74 -15.08 20.15
CA GLN A 169 12.18 -16.15 21.05
C GLN A 169 11.41 -17.45 20.84
N THR A 170 10.15 -17.39 20.40
CA THR A 170 9.28 -18.58 20.27
C THR A 170 8.97 -18.97 18.84
N ASP A 171 8.89 -17.99 17.94
CA ASP A 171 8.44 -18.19 16.56
C ASP A 171 9.64 -18.29 15.59
N GLY A 172 10.85 -18.13 16.14
CA GLY A 172 12.09 -18.11 15.42
C GLY A 172 12.75 -19.47 15.14
N CYS A 173 13.82 -19.41 14.35
CA CYS A 173 14.66 -20.53 13.95
C CYS A 173 15.71 -20.82 15.02
N ALA A 174 15.50 -21.88 15.81
CA ALA A 174 16.46 -22.31 16.83
C ALA A 174 17.86 -22.63 16.26
N SER A 175 17.95 -23.03 14.99
CA SER A 175 19.21 -23.36 14.33
C SER A 175 19.99 -22.16 13.77
N ALA A 176 19.41 -20.95 13.79
CA ALA A 176 20.04 -19.73 13.27
C ALA A 176 19.93 -18.55 14.27
N PRO A 177 20.51 -18.67 15.47
CA PRO A 177 20.35 -17.69 16.54
C PRO A 177 20.83 -16.28 16.16
N ASN A 178 21.82 -16.17 15.28
CA ASN A 178 22.45 -14.88 14.93
C ASN A 178 21.89 -14.22 13.65
N GLY A 179 20.84 -14.76 13.03
CA GLY A 179 20.36 -14.32 11.71
C GLY A 179 18.85 -14.31 11.50
N ASN A 180 18.07 -14.60 12.55
CA ASN A 180 16.62 -14.80 12.45
C ASN A 180 15.77 -13.64 13.01
N TYR A 181 16.33 -12.43 13.05
CA TYR A 181 15.59 -11.25 13.49
C TYR A 181 14.96 -10.50 12.30
N SER A 182 13.93 -9.70 12.60
CA SER A 182 13.25 -8.86 11.61
C SER A 182 14.10 -7.64 11.27
N ASP A 183 14.36 -7.44 9.99
CA ASP A 183 15.28 -6.40 9.51
C ASP A 183 14.86 -5.76 8.19
N VAL A 184 13.57 -5.86 7.87
CA VAL A 184 12.93 -5.25 6.71
C VAL A 184 11.45 -4.99 7.04
N PRO A 185 10.75 -4.10 6.31
CA PRO A 185 9.32 -3.92 6.48
C PRO A 185 8.58 -5.23 6.23
N VAL A 186 7.54 -5.48 7.01
CA VAL A 186 6.76 -6.70 6.86
C VAL A 186 5.95 -6.67 5.57
N ARG A 187 6.15 -7.68 4.71
CA ARG A 187 5.48 -7.79 3.40
C ARG A 187 4.70 -9.08 3.27
N PRO A 188 3.42 -9.11 3.68
CA PRO A 188 2.57 -10.25 3.39
C PRO A 188 2.17 -10.28 1.91
N PHE A 189 1.96 -11.48 1.37
CA PHE A 189 1.37 -11.68 0.05
C PHE A 189 0.66 -13.03 -0.03
N ILE A 190 -0.36 -13.11 -0.89
CA ILE A 190 -1.23 -14.28 -1.04
C ILE A 190 -0.76 -15.15 -2.19
N VAL A 191 -0.41 -16.40 -1.89
CA VAL A 191 0.10 -17.38 -2.86
C VAL A 191 -0.79 -18.62 -3.01
N GLY A 192 -0.62 -19.27 -4.15
CA GLY A 192 -1.30 -20.51 -4.50
C GLY A 192 -2.82 -20.40 -4.62
N ASN A 193 -3.43 -21.53 -4.94
CA ASN A 193 -4.89 -21.65 -5.08
C ASN A 193 -5.60 -21.76 -3.73
N ASN A 194 -4.86 -22.09 -2.66
CA ASN A 194 -5.39 -22.19 -1.30
C ASN A 194 -5.31 -20.85 -0.53
N ASN A 195 -4.86 -19.77 -1.18
CA ASN A 195 -4.67 -18.45 -0.59
C ASN A 195 -3.82 -18.49 0.69
N SER A 196 -2.69 -19.20 0.63
CA SER A 196 -1.71 -19.18 1.73
C SER A 196 -1.08 -17.80 1.83
N ILE A 197 -0.73 -17.39 3.06
CA ILE A 197 -0.04 -16.11 3.30
C ILE A 197 1.43 -16.40 3.53
N LEU A 198 2.29 -15.71 2.79
CA LEU A 198 3.73 -15.67 3.03
C LEU A 198 4.15 -14.26 3.43
N TRP A 199 5.19 -14.14 4.25
CA TRP A 199 5.72 -12.86 4.74
C TRP A 199 7.22 -12.73 4.55
N PHE A 200 7.70 -11.55 4.15
CA PHE A 200 9.10 -11.16 4.30
C PHE A 200 9.27 -10.25 5.51
N ALA A 201 10.19 -10.63 6.41
CA ALA A 201 10.56 -9.92 7.63
C ALA A 201 11.83 -10.56 8.24
N SER A 202 12.84 -10.90 7.45
CA SER A 202 14.06 -11.58 7.92
C SER A 202 15.33 -10.86 7.46
N ASN A 203 16.34 -10.89 8.31
CA ASN A 203 17.70 -10.43 8.04
C ASN A 203 18.44 -11.28 6.98
N SER A 204 19.53 -10.73 6.45
CA SER A 204 20.41 -11.28 5.41
C SER A 204 21.01 -12.65 5.73
N GLN A 205 21.13 -13.04 7.01
CA GLN A 205 21.73 -14.33 7.36
C GLN A 205 20.74 -15.51 7.36
N GLY A 206 19.46 -15.29 7.04
CA GLY A 206 18.44 -16.34 7.11
C GLY A 206 17.43 -16.42 5.97
N TYR A 207 16.95 -15.30 5.42
CA TYR A 207 15.84 -15.24 4.43
C TYR A 207 14.70 -16.21 4.72
N PHE A 208 14.38 -16.43 5.99
CA PHE A 208 13.50 -17.53 6.32
C PHE A 208 12.10 -17.25 5.80
N LYS A 209 11.60 -18.19 5.02
CA LYS A 209 10.21 -18.26 4.60
C LYS A 209 9.36 -18.19 5.85
N THR A 210 8.37 -17.31 5.84
CA THR A 210 7.44 -17.16 6.95
C THR A 210 6.03 -17.39 6.46
N ASN A 211 5.30 -18.25 7.14
CA ASN A 211 3.89 -18.50 6.87
C ASN A 211 3.03 -17.62 7.77
N GLY A 212 1.99 -17.00 7.21
CA GLY A 212 0.87 -16.49 7.99
C GLY A 212 -0.16 -17.58 8.28
N VAL A 213 -1.20 -17.25 9.03
CA VAL A 213 -2.32 -18.18 9.29
C VAL A 213 -3.31 -18.11 8.11
N PRO A 214 -3.51 -19.19 7.35
CA PRO A 214 -4.37 -19.15 6.18
C PRO A 214 -5.86 -19.12 6.57
N LEU A 215 -6.71 -18.50 5.73
CA LEU A 215 -8.18 -18.49 5.89
C LEU A 215 -8.78 -19.89 6.02
N SER A 216 -8.18 -20.87 5.35
CA SER A 216 -8.60 -22.27 5.40
C SER A 216 -8.50 -22.89 6.80
N GLN A 217 -7.72 -22.28 7.70
CA GLN A 217 -7.62 -22.65 9.12
C GLN A 217 -8.52 -21.80 10.02
N GLY A 218 -9.44 -21.01 9.45
CA GLY A 218 -10.45 -20.25 10.20
C GLY A 218 -9.97 -18.91 10.77
N ALA A 219 -8.79 -18.42 10.34
CA ALA A 219 -8.28 -17.11 10.75
C ALA A 219 -9.28 -16.01 10.36
N GLN A 220 -9.78 -15.27 11.36
CA GLN A 220 -10.55 -14.04 11.13
C GLN A 220 -9.63 -12.90 10.68
N ASP A 221 -8.37 -12.96 11.10
CA ASP A 221 -7.33 -12.02 10.78
C ASP A 221 -6.11 -12.79 10.27
N ILE A 222 -5.96 -12.79 8.96
CA ILE A 222 -4.90 -13.53 8.25
C ILE A 222 -3.51 -12.93 8.46
N LEU A 223 -3.43 -11.75 9.07
CA LEU A 223 -2.18 -11.05 9.33
C LEU A 223 -1.83 -10.95 10.83
N ALA A 224 -2.53 -11.70 11.70
CA ALA A 224 -2.36 -11.64 13.15
C ALA A 224 -1.14 -12.38 13.70
N GLN A 225 -0.63 -13.37 12.96
CA GLN A 225 0.50 -14.18 13.40
C GLN A 225 1.35 -14.60 12.19
N MET A 226 2.66 -14.67 12.41
CA MET A 226 3.61 -15.19 11.45
C MET A 226 4.56 -16.19 12.12
N VAL A 227 4.86 -17.29 11.43
CA VAL A 227 5.73 -18.36 11.95
C VAL A 227 6.73 -18.76 10.87
N ARG A 228 7.99 -18.97 11.24
CA ARG A 228 9.00 -19.45 10.28
C ARG A 228 8.61 -20.83 9.75
N ALA A 229 8.68 -20.98 8.43
CA ALA A 229 8.43 -22.24 7.77
C ALA A 229 9.62 -23.16 8.01
N THR A 230 9.33 -24.40 8.39
CA THR A 230 10.33 -25.44 8.62
C THR A 230 10.15 -26.60 7.64
N ASP A 231 11.26 -27.28 7.35
CA ASP A 231 11.25 -28.55 6.63
C ASP A 231 10.85 -29.71 7.56
N THR A 232 10.85 -30.93 7.03
CA THR A 232 10.47 -32.14 7.80
C THR A 232 11.41 -32.45 8.97
N SER A 233 12.61 -31.86 9.00
CA SER A 233 13.57 -31.99 10.10
C SER A 233 13.45 -30.87 11.14
N GLY A 234 12.52 -29.94 10.96
CA GLY A 234 12.35 -28.77 11.82
C GLY A 234 13.34 -27.65 11.54
N GLN A 235 14.13 -27.73 10.46
CA GLN A 235 15.04 -26.67 10.04
C GLN A 235 14.28 -25.60 9.26
N CYS A 236 14.57 -24.33 9.53
CA CYS A 236 13.92 -23.25 8.80
C CYS A 236 14.32 -23.24 7.32
N ILE A 237 13.35 -22.93 6.48
CA ILE A 237 13.52 -22.88 5.02
C ILE A 237 13.94 -21.46 4.63
N ALA A 238 15.14 -21.31 4.05
CA ALA A 238 15.59 -20.05 3.48
C ALA A 238 15.08 -19.88 2.04
N TRP A 239 14.66 -18.68 1.65
CA TRP A 239 14.24 -18.37 0.28
C TRP A 239 15.39 -18.10 -0.68
N LEU A 240 16.44 -17.45 -0.17
CA LEU A 240 17.67 -17.14 -0.88
C LEU A 240 18.86 -17.47 0.02
N THR A 241 20.05 -17.51 -0.56
CA THR A 241 21.31 -17.64 0.19
C THR A 241 22.13 -16.38 -0.02
N SER A 242 22.55 -15.76 1.08
CA SER A 242 23.47 -14.62 1.06
C SER A 242 24.88 -15.12 0.73
N PRO A 243 25.60 -14.51 -0.21
CA PRO A 243 27.04 -14.72 -0.36
C PRO A 243 27.85 -14.37 0.90
N GLY A 244 27.42 -13.38 1.68
CA GLY A 244 28.13 -12.87 2.86
C GLY A 244 28.89 -11.56 2.57
N GLN A 245 29.63 -11.06 3.57
CA GLN A 245 30.35 -9.79 3.50
C GLN A 245 31.78 -9.92 2.97
N GLY A 246 32.38 -8.81 2.57
CA GLY A 246 33.79 -8.73 2.20
C GLY A 246 34.07 -9.18 0.78
N ASN A 247 35.27 -9.72 0.54
CA ASN A 247 35.72 -10.14 -0.79
C ASN A 247 35.24 -11.55 -1.17
N VAL A 248 34.07 -11.98 -0.70
CA VAL A 248 33.45 -13.28 -1.07
C VAL A 248 33.17 -13.37 -2.57
N ASN A 249 32.85 -12.23 -3.21
CA ASN A 249 32.69 -12.08 -4.64
C ASN A 249 33.57 -10.94 -5.16
N PRO A 250 33.90 -10.92 -6.47
CA PRO A 250 34.62 -9.81 -7.07
C PRO A 250 33.89 -8.48 -6.87
N ILE A 251 34.65 -7.41 -6.59
CA ILE A 251 34.14 -6.06 -6.30
C ILE A 251 33.20 -5.54 -7.41
N GLU A 252 33.49 -5.85 -8.67
CA GLU A 252 32.67 -5.44 -9.82
C GLU A 252 31.26 -6.03 -9.82
N SER A 253 31.04 -7.11 -9.06
CA SER A 253 29.70 -7.72 -8.92
C SER A 253 28.84 -7.01 -7.89
N TYR A 254 29.46 -6.33 -6.91
CA TYR A 254 28.85 -5.81 -5.68
C TYR A 254 27.96 -6.82 -4.94
N ASN A 255 28.09 -8.12 -5.21
CA ASN A 255 27.18 -9.16 -4.71
C ASN A 255 27.65 -9.64 -3.33
N ASN A 256 27.03 -9.18 -2.26
CA ASN A 256 27.48 -9.43 -0.88
C ASN A 256 26.31 -9.87 0.00
N GLU A 257 25.77 -9.00 0.84
CA GLU A 257 24.65 -9.33 1.68
C GLU A 257 23.36 -8.97 0.99
N LEU A 258 22.38 -9.88 0.99
CA LEU A 258 21.10 -9.64 0.33
C LEU A 258 19.98 -9.52 1.39
N TRP A 259 18.92 -8.79 1.08
CA TRP A 259 17.67 -8.79 1.84
C TRP A 259 16.51 -8.74 0.86
N MET A 260 15.63 -9.74 0.87
CA MET A 260 14.45 -9.67 0.02
C MET A 260 13.43 -8.72 0.64
N VAL A 261 13.11 -7.63 -0.06
CA VAL A 261 12.41 -6.47 0.52
C VAL A 261 11.07 -6.17 -0.16
N VAL A 262 10.89 -6.53 -1.44
CA VAL A 262 9.74 -6.05 -2.22
C VAL A 262 9.13 -7.14 -3.11
N PRO A 263 8.42 -8.12 -2.54
CA PRO A 263 7.68 -9.10 -3.34
C PRO A 263 6.45 -8.48 -4.00
N TYR A 264 6.05 -9.03 -5.15
CA TYR A 264 4.79 -8.71 -5.81
C TYR A 264 4.31 -9.88 -6.67
N THR A 265 3.02 -10.19 -6.59
CA THR A 265 2.38 -11.23 -7.40
C THR A 265 1.01 -10.81 -7.91
N LEU A 266 0.64 -11.31 -9.09
CA LEU A 266 -0.70 -11.12 -9.67
C LEU A 266 -1.55 -12.39 -9.57
N ASP A 267 -0.90 -13.55 -9.66
CA ASP A 267 -1.53 -14.86 -9.77
C ASP A 267 -1.34 -15.72 -8.51
N GLY A 268 -0.46 -15.31 -7.58
CA GLY A 268 -0.04 -16.10 -6.43
C GLY A 268 0.88 -17.27 -6.79
N GLN A 269 1.28 -17.41 -8.05
CA GLN A 269 2.13 -18.50 -8.55
C GLN A 269 3.50 -17.97 -8.97
N THR A 270 3.51 -16.84 -9.67
CA THR A 270 4.70 -16.11 -10.07
C THR A 270 4.87 -14.90 -9.14
N ILE A 271 5.98 -14.85 -8.42
CA ILE A 271 6.33 -13.74 -7.54
C ILE A 271 7.58 -13.08 -8.10
N TYR A 272 7.49 -11.78 -8.36
CA TYR A 272 8.65 -10.95 -8.67
C TYR A 272 9.09 -10.26 -7.39
N SER A 273 10.38 -10.10 -7.20
CA SER A 273 10.89 -9.41 -6.01
C SER A 273 12.07 -8.53 -6.33
N LEU A 274 12.15 -7.38 -5.65
CA LEU A 274 13.39 -6.64 -5.52
C LEU A 274 14.11 -7.12 -4.25
N VAL A 275 15.42 -7.26 -4.38
CA VAL A 275 16.32 -7.74 -3.35
C VAL A 275 17.33 -6.63 -3.09
N HIS A 276 17.35 -6.14 -1.87
CA HIS A 276 18.38 -5.25 -1.38
C HIS A 276 19.70 -5.98 -1.32
N ASN A 277 20.76 -5.31 -1.72
CA ASN A 277 22.10 -5.84 -1.78
C ASN A 277 23.04 -4.79 -1.18
N GLU A 278 23.67 -5.13 -0.06
CA GLU A 278 24.62 -4.27 0.63
C GLU A 278 26.01 -4.84 0.40
N TYR A 279 26.85 -4.04 -0.25
CA TYR A 279 28.26 -4.36 -0.43
C TYR A 279 29.08 -3.71 0.67
N HIS A 280 29.80 -4.54 1.42
CA HIS A 280 30.68 -4.10 2.50
C HIS A 280 32.13 -4.36 2.11
N PRO A 281 32.92 -3.30 1.81
CA PRO A 281 34.29 -3.47 1.40
C PRO A 281 35.17 -3.98 2.56
N CYS A 282 36.19 -4.75 2.21
CA CYS A 282 37.25 -5.08 3.15
C CYS A 282 37.92 -3.83 3.70
N THR A 283 38.18 -3.80 5.01
CA THR A 283 39.00 -2.77 5.63
C THR A 283 40.44 -2.96 5.17
N PRO A 284 41.05 -1.99 4.47
CA PRO A 284 42.45 -2.08 4.08
C PRO A 284 43.36 -2.29 5.31
N PRO A 285 44.46 -3.05 5.18
CA PRO A 285 45.06 -3.55 3.93
C PRO A 285 44.56 -4.95 3.50
N SER A 286 43.49 -5.49 4.09
CA SER A 286 43.11 -6.89 3.84
C SER A 286 42.53 -7.09 2.44
N THR A 287 43.06 -8.09 1.74
CA THR A 287 42.52 -8.61 0.47
C THR A 287 41.90 -9.99 0.64
N ASP A 288 41.87 -10.53 1.86
CA ASP A 288 41.34 -11.86 2.15
C ASP A 288 39.82 -11.90 1.94
N LYS A 289 39.31 -13.07 1.53
CA LYS A 289 37.85 -13.26 1.34
C LYS A 289 37.06 -13.07 2.64
N ASP A 290 37.66 -13.43 3.78
CA ASP A 290 37.07 -13.36 5.13
C ASP A 290 37.60 -12.12 5.89
N CYS A 291 37.90 -11.05 5.16
CA CYS A 291 38.45 -9.82 5.73
C CYS A 291 37.50 -9.17 6.74
N LYS A 292 38.07 -8.33 7.61
CA LYS A 292 37.27 -7.46 8.46
C LYS A 292 36.56 -6.40 7.61
N VAL A 293 35.24 -6.33 7.70
CA VAL A 293 34.43 -5.27 7.11
C VAL A 293 34.00 -4.23 8.15
N SER A 294 33.53 -3.07 7.70
CA SER A 294 32.94 -2.03 8.54
C SER A 294 31.50 -1.78 8.12
N VAL A 295 30.59 -1.70 9.08
CA VAL A 295 29.20 -1.28 8.87
C VAL A 295 29.09 0.21 8.49
N GLU A 296 30.16 0.98 8.69
CA GLU A 296 30.22 2.40 8.27
C GLU A 296 30.53 2.56 6.77
N ASN A 297 30.93 1.47 6.10
CA ASN A 297 31.21 1.45 4.68
C ASN A 297 30.24 0.47 4.01
N GLU A 298 29.27 1.01 3.29
CA GLU A 298 28.21 0.24 2.69
C GLU A 298 27.80 0.85 1.34
N TYR A 299 27.67 -0.01 0.34
CA TYR A 299 27.06 0.35 -0.93
C TYR A 299 25.73 -0.38 -1.13
N GLY A 300 24.65 0.36 -0.90
CA GLY A 300 23.28 -0.11 -1.09
C GLY A 300 22.91 -0.14 -2.57
N ASN A 301 22.40 -1.26 -3.03
CA ASN A 301 21.84 -1.40 -4.37
C ASN A 301 20.70 -2.42 -4.41
N LEU A 302 20.02 -2.52 -5.54
CA LEU A 302 18.90 -3.42 -5.74
C LEU A 302 19.10 -4.34 -6.93
N VAL A 303 18.86 -5.62 -6.71
CA VAL A 303 18.82 -6.68 -7.72
C VAL A 303 17.43 -7.30 -7.75
N ALA A 304 17.18 -8.24 -8.66
CA ALA A 304 15.88 -8.89 -8.79
C ALA A 304 15.92 -10.38 -8.50
N ALA A 305 14.82 -10.91 -7.97
CA ALA A 305 14.56 -12.34 -7.85
C ALA A 305 13.16 -12.69 -8.35
N GLN A 306 12.97 -13.96 -8.69
CA GLN A 306 11.69 -14.50 -9.11
C GLN A 306 11.42 -15.86 -8.47
N SER A 307 10.17 -16.09 -8.08
CA SER A 307 9.61 -17.42 -7.83
C SER A 307 8.57 -17.74 -8.89
N THR A 308 8.53 -18.98 -9.36
CA THR A 308 7.49 -19.51 -10.26
C THR A 308 6.72 -20.66 -9.62
N ASP A 309 6.95 -20.91 -8.33
CA ASP A 309 6.45 -22.05 -7.57
C ASP A 309 5.66 -21.61 -6.33
N ALA A 310 4.94 -20.47 -6.44
CA ALA A 310 4.11 -19.91 -5.38
C ALA A 310 4.92 -19.50 -4.13
N GLY A 311 6.15 -19.03 -4.31
CA GLY A 311 7.02 -18.56 -3.23
C GLY A 311 7.64 -19.70 -2.43
N ASN A 312 7.76 -20.91 -3.01
CA ASN A 312 8.48 -22.00 -2.36
C ASN A 312 9.99 -21.85 -2.54
N THR A 313 10.44 -21.43 -3.72
CA THR A 313 11.84 -21.11 -4.01
C THR A 313 11.93 -19.79 -4.77
N PHE A 314 13.00 -19.03 -4.51
CA PHE A 314 13.33 -17.84 -5.28
C PHE A 314 14.67 -18.03 -5.98
N LYS A 315 14.79 -17.45 -7.18
CA LYS A 315 16.02 -17.42 -7.95
C LYS A 315 16.37 -15.98 -8.25
N LEU A 316 17.62 -15.60 -8.00
CA LEU A 316 18.15 -14.32 -8.43
C LEU A 316 18.17 -14.26 -9.96
N ILE A 317 17.91 -13.08 -10.51
CA ILE A 317 18.10 -12.81 -11.93
C ILE A 317 19.56 -12.40 -12.12
N GLN A 318 20.34 -13.28 -12.74
CA GLN A 318 21.79 -13.15 -12.83
C GLN A 318 22.30 -13.28 -14.27
N SER A 319 23.41 -12.62 -14.56
CA SER A 319 24.17 -12.78 -15.81
C SER A 319 25.24 -13.87 -15.73
N SER A 320 25.66 -14.21 -14.52
CA SER A 320 26.54 -15.33 -14.17
C SER A 320 26.34 -15.69 -12.68
N SER A 321 26.94 -16.77 -12.18
CA SER A 321 26.74 -17.23 -10.80
C SER A 321 27.05 -16.18 -9.72
N VAL A 322 27.93 -15.22 -10.01
CA VAL A 322 28.35 -14.18 -9.07
C VAL A 322 27.86 -12.78 -9.45
N ASN A 323 27.36 -12.57 -10.67
CA ASN A 323 26.92 -11.25 -11.15
C ASN A 323 25.40 -11.19 -11.26
N ASN A 324 24.77 -10.57 -10.27
CA ASN A 324 23.36 -10.21 -10.32
C ASN A 324 23.11 -9.16 -11.40
N VAL A 325 21.95 -9.22 -12.06
CA VAL A 325 21.52 -8.14 -12.93
C VAL A 325 21.15 -6.95 -12.04
N PRO A 326 21.85 -5.79 -12.15
CA PRO A 326 21.51 -4.62 -11.36
C PRO A 326 20.11 -4.13 -11.76
N VAL A 327 19.35 -3.62 -10.81
CA VAL A 327 18.07 -2.94 -11.06
C VAL A 327 18.26 -1.46 -10.76
N PHE A 328 18.40 -1.11 -9.49
CA PHE A 328 18.64 0.27 -9.05
C PHE A 328 20.03 0.34 -8.43
N VAL A 329 20.91 1.14 -9.04
CA VAL A 329 22.31 1.31 -8.61
C VAL A 329 22.68 2.77 -8.74
N ALA A 330 23.68 3.23 -7.97
CA ALA A 330 24.17 4.58 -8.08
C ALA A 330 24.80 4.82 -9.46
N PRO A 331 24.67 6.03 -10.04
CA PRO A 331 25.33 6.38 -11.31
C PRO A 331 26.79 6.83 -11.12
N TYR A 332 27.36 6.61 -9.93
CA TYR A 332 28.73 6.97 -9.57
C TYR A 332 29.47 5.73 -9.06
N PRO A 333 30.79 5.61 -9.33
CA PRO A 333 31.61 4.58 -8.70
C PRO A 333 31.60 4.74 -7.19
N TYR A 334 31.42 3.65 -6.46
CA TYR A 334 31.47 3.67 -5.00
C TYR A 334 32.92 3.88 -4.52
N PRO A 335 33.20 4.87 -3.64
CA PRO A 335 34.56 5.19 -3.21
C PRO A 335 35.14 4.21 -2.18
N MET A 336 34.44 3.12 -1.84
CA MET A 336 34.84 2.13 -0.83
C MET A 336 34.83 2.66 0.61
N THR A 337 34.15 3.79 0.84
CA THR A 337 34.02 4.44 2.14
C THR A 337 32.66 5.07 2.31
N GLY A 338 32.14 5.06 3.54
CA GLY A 338 30.86 5.65 3.91
C GLY A 338 29.65 4.86 3.40
N ILE A 339 28.46 5.23 3.88
CA ILE A 339 27.19 4.63 3.46
C ILE A 339 26.60 5.46 2.31
N GLY A 340 26.18 4.78 1.25
CA GLY A 340 25.43 5.42 0.17
C GLY A 340 25.00 4.43 -0.91
N GLY A 341 24.08 4.85 -1.77
CA GLY A 341 23.59 4.08 -2.90
C GLY A 341 22.11 4.28 -3.16
N MET A 342 21.45 3.19 -3.57
CA MET A 342 20.03 3.11 -3.87
C MET A 342 19.39 2.05 -2.98
N PHE A 343 18.47 2.45 -2.10
CA PHE A 343 17.85 1.59 -1.09
C PHE A 343 16.36 1.44 -1.36
N ALA A 344 15.82 0.22 -1.36
CA ALA A 344 14.37 -0.01 -1.38
C ALA A 344 13.93 -0.60 -0.06
N GLN A 345 13.04 0.13 0.60
CA GLN A 345 12.29 -0.41 1.73
C GLN A 345 10.78 -0.41 1.44
N SER A 346 10.30 0.34 0.43
CA SER A 346 8.88 0.44 0.08
C SER A 346 8.34 -0.74 -0.71
N ASN A 347 7.03 -1.00 -0.60
CA ASN A 347 6.33 -2.00 -1.41
C ASN A 347 6.04 -1.49 -2.84
N ILE A 348 5.72 -2.43 -3.73
CA ILE A 348 5.18 -2.11 -5.06
C ILE A 348 3.67 -1.86 -4.96
N ILE A 349 3.19 -0.84 -5.68
CA ILE A 349 1.77 -0.55 -5.89
C ILE A 349 1.43 -0.66 -7.38
N LYS A 350 0.38 -1.39 -7.75
CA LYS A 350 -0.24 -1.28 -9.06
C LYS A 350 -1.30 -0.17 -9.05
N TRP A 351 -1.14 0.75 -9.99
CA TRP A 351 -2.09 1.84 -10.20
C TRP A 351 -2.24 2.12 -11.69
N GLY A 352 -3.47 1.97 -12.22
CA GLY A 352 -3.70 1.94 -13.66
C GLY A 352 -2.87 0.85 -14.34
N ASP A 353 -2.19 1.20 -15.44
CA ASP A 353 -1.40 0.25 -16.24
C ASP A 353 -0.02 -0.08 -15.66
N TYR A 354 0.45 0.68 -14.67
CA TYR A 354 1.81 0.61 -14.17
C TYR A 354 1.90 0.07 -12.73
N TYR A 355 3.10 -0.37 -12.39
CA TYR A 355 3.58 -0.71 -11.07
C TYR A 355 4.55 0.38 -10.63
N TYR A 356 4.46 0.81 -9.37
CA TYR A 356 5.24 1.90 -8.80
C TYR A 356 5.98 1.43 -7.57
N VAL A 357 7.18 1.95 -7.35
CA VAL A 357 7.99 1.72 -6.15
C VAL A 357 8.72 3.00 -5.75
N LEU A 358 8.89 3.19 -4.44
CA LEU A 358 9.66 4.28 -3.86
C LEU A 358 11.05 3.79 -3.47
N ILE A 359 12.09 4.50 -3.94
CA ILE A 359 13.51 4.15 -3.76
C ILE A 359 14.22 5.34 -3.12
N ASP A 360 14.89 5.12 -2.01
CA ASP A 360 15.74 6.12 -1.38
C ASP A 360 17.07 6.22 -2.13
N GLN A 361 17.39 7.43 -2.57
CA GLN A 361 18.61 7.77 -3.30
C GLN A 361 19.52 8.56 -2.36
N ASP A 362 20.53 7.91 -1.79
CA ASP A 362 21.54 8.55 -0.94
C ASP A 362 22.92 8.51 -1.61
N LEU A 363 23.25 9.58 -2.33
CA LEU A 363 24.43 9.61 -3.18
C LEU A 363 25.49 10.60 -2.69
N LYS A 364 25.24 11.33 -1.61
CA LYS A 364 26.09 12.46 -1.21
C LYS A 364 27.46 12.00 -0.74
N THR A 365 27.51 10.89 -0.02
CA THR A 365 28.73 10.22 0.44
C THR A 365 29.53 9.64 -0.71
N ILE A 366 28.85 9.18 -1.77
CA ILE A 366 29.49 8.61 -2.98
C ILE A 366 30.08 9.73 -3.84
N ASN A 367 29.34 10.82 -4.02
CA ASN A 367 29.77 11.96 -4.83
C ASN A 367 29.25 13.27 -4.24
N SER A 368 30.15 14.18 -3.87
CA SER A 368 29.80 15.46 -3.26
C SER A 368 28.99 16.38 -4.17
N SER A 369 28.99 16.16 -5.49
CA SER A 369 28.18 16.91 -6.46
C SER A 369 26.80 16.27 -6.70
N ALA A 370 26.52 15.10 -6.12
CA ALA A 370 25.21 14.47 -6.19
C ALA A 370 24.12 15.33 -5.52
N PRO A 371 22.86 15.17 -5.96
CA PRO A 371 21.71 15.81 -5.32
C PRO A 371 21.60 15.41 -3.83
N PRO A 372 20.91 16.21 -3.01
CA PRO A 372 20.55 15.81 -1.65
C PRO A 372 19.82 14.46 -1.64
N GLN A 373 19.96 13.73 -0.53
CA GLN A 373 19.24 12.47 -0.31
C GLN A 373 17.72 12.70 -0.43
N GLY A 374 17.02 11.74 -1.02
CA GLY A 374 15.57 11.74 -1.05
C GLY A 374 14.99 10.52 -1.73
N VAL A 375 13.68 10.36 -1.58
CA VAL A 375 12.95 9.23 -2.13
C VAL A 375 12.46 9.57 -3.52
N CYS A 376 12.84 8.75 -4.48
CA CYS A 376 12.39 8.78 -5.87
C CYS A 376 11.27 7.77 -6.11
N ILE A 377 10.42 8.06 -7.09
CA ILE A 377 9.42 7.12 -7.60
C ILE A 377 9.86 6.56 -8.95
N TYR A 378 9.79 5.24 -9.08
CA TYR A 378 10.01 4.52 -10.33
C TYR A 378 8.75 3.80 -10.74
N ARG A 379 8.56 3.59 -12.05
CA ARG A 379 7.46 2.78 -12.57
C ARG A 379 7.89 1.79 -13.65
N THR A 380 7.14 0.71 -13.78
CA THR A 380 7.22 -0.25 -14.89
C THR A 380 5.81 -0.73 -15.27
N ASN A 381 5.61 -1.22 -16.48
CA ASN A 381 4.42 -1.98 -16.87
C ASN A 381 4.69 -3.49 -16.98
N ASN A 382 5.91 -3.95 -16.71
CA ASN A 382 6.32 -5.34 -16.85
C ASN A 382 7.29 -5.77 -15.74
N LEU A 383 6.75 -6.34 -14.66
CA LEU A 383 7.55 -6.88 -13.54
C LEU A 383 8.47 -8.05 -13.94
N ALA A 384 8.16 -8.78 -15.03
CA ALA A 384 9.01 -9.86 -15.51
C ALA A 384 10.31 -9.39 -16.14
N ASN A 385 10.36 -8.12 -16.57
CA ASN A 385 11.59 -7.49 -17.03
C ASN A 385 12.12 -6.53 -15.96
N PRO A 386 13.10 -6.94 -15.14
CA PRO A 386 13.65 -6.09 -14.08
C PRO A 386 14.38 -4.85 -14.62
N ARG A 387 14.66 -4.77 -15.93
CA ARG A 387 15.33 -3.63 -16.57
C ARG A 387 14.36 -2.61 -17.19
N SER A 388 13.06 -2.80 -16.99
CA SER A 388 12.01 -1.96 -17.60
C SER A 388 11.57 -0.77 -16.75
N TRP A 389 12.13 -0.59 -15.56
CA TRP A 389 11.78 0.54 -14.70
C TRP A 389 12.29 1.86 -15.27
N LEU A 390 11.49 2.91 -15.10
CA LEU A 390 11.84 4.29 -15.41
C LEU A 390 11.62 5.16 -14.18
N GLY A 391 12.57 6.02 -13.88
CA GLY A 391 12.48 7.01 -12.80
C GLY A 391 11.80 8.29 -13.26
N PHE A 392 11.22 9.01 -12.30
CA PHE A 392 10.58 10.30 -12.54
C PHE A 392 11.63 11.44 -12.65
N ASP A 393 11.54 12.26 -13.70
CA ASP A 393 12.45 13.40 -13.93
C ASP A 393 11.94 14.72 -13.34
N GLY A 394 10.75 14.72 -12.72
CA GLY A 394 10.04 15.91 -12.27
C GLY A 394 8.83 16.30 -13.15
N ARG A 395 8.68 15.68 -14.32
CA ARG A 395 7.57 15.89 -15.27
C ARG A 395 7.00 14.57 -15.79
N ALA A 396 7.86 13.61 -16.10
CA ALA A 396 7.49 12.33 -16.67
C ALA A 396 8.47 11.22 -16.23
N TYR A 397 8.14 9.98 -16.56
CA TYR A 397 8.99 8.83 -16.30
C TYR A 397 9.91 8.57 -17.50
N THR A 398 11.07 9.21 -17.49
CA THR A 398 12.04 9.21 -18.59
C THR A 398 13.44 8.80 -18.15
N VAL A 399 13.71 8.77 -16.84
CA VAL A 399 15.05 8.47 -16.30
C VAL A 399 15.30 6.97 -16.43
N PRO A 400 16.25 6.52 -17.27
CA PRO A 400 16.56 5.11 -17.42
C PRO A 400 17.31 4.58 -16.19
N LEU A 401 17.30 3.26 -16.02
CA LEU A 401 18.20 2.61 -15.07
C LEU A 401 19.65 2.68 -15.55
N VAL A 402 20.59 2.80 -14.62
CA VAL A 402 22.02 2.66 -14.90
C VAL A 402 22.27 1.25 -15.47
N PRO A 403 22.96 1.11 -16.63
CA PRO A 403 23.06 -0.16 -17.35
C PRO A 403 23.92 -1.22 -16.65
N SER A 404 24.95 -0.78 -15.93
CA SER A 404 25.89 -1.63 -15.19
C SER A 404 26.44 -0.85 -14.00
N TYR A 405 27.11 -1.53 -13.06
CA TYR A 405 27.87 -0.83 -12.04
C TYR A 405 28.93 0.08 -12.70
N PRO A 406 28.98 1.37 -12.35
CA PRO A 406 29.83 2.33 -13.03
C PRO A 406 31.29 2.20 -12.57
N ASN A 407 32.20 1.98 -13.51
CA ASN A 407 33.65 2.10 -13.27
C ASN A 407 34.14 3.55 -13.47
N SER A 408 33.29 4.43 -14.03
CA SER A 408 33.54 5.87 -14.19
C SER A 408 32.23 6.66 -14.18
N SER A 409 32.27 7.95 -13.85
CA SER A 409 31.10 8.83 -13.80
C SER A 409 30.80 9.49 -15.16
N THR A 410 30.66 8.72 -16.24
CA THR A 410 30.30 9.31 -17.53
C THR A 410 28.80 9.63 -17.58
N ASN A 411 28.44 10.91 -17.65
CA ASN A 411 27.06 11.44 -17.73
C ASN A 411 26.08 10.97 -16.62
N PRO A 412 26.45 11.03 -15.33
CA PRO A 412 25.63 10.50 -14.22
C PRO A 412 24.28 11.20 -14.11
N ALA A 413 24.19 12.47 -14.51
CA ALA A 413 22.96 13.26 -14.49
C ALA A 413 21.80 12.63 -15.28
N THR A 414 22.09 11.80 -16.28
CA THR A 414 21.08 11.08 -17.09
C THR A 414 20.29 10.07 -16.27
N TYR A 415 20.85 9.57 -15.17
CA TYR A 415 20.30 8.48 -14.37
C TYR A 415 19.78 8.96 -13.00
N LEU A 416 19.85 10.26 -12.73
CA LEU A 416 19.37 10.84 -11.47
C LEU A 416 17.88 11.12 -11.56
N CYS A 417 17.13 10.50 -10.68
CA CYS A 417 15.70 10.78 -10.52
C CYS A 417 15.48 12.04 -9.69
N LYS A 418 14.34 12.69 -9.92
CA LYS A 418 13.86 13.77 -9.08
C LYS A 418 13.23 13.16 -7.82
N ALA A 419 13.78 13.48 -6.66
CA ALA A 419 13.15 13.12 -5.39
C ALA A 419 11.75 13.74 -5.29
N VAL A 420 10.78 12.92 -4.90
CA VAL A 420 9.37 13.27 -4.72
C VAL A 420 8.96 13.34 -3.25
N LEU A 421 9.77 12.75 -2.36
CA LEU A 421 9.52 12.68 -0.92
C LEU A 421 10.85 12.84 -0.14
N PRO A 422 10.78 13.34 1.11
CA PRO A 422 11.89 13.25 2.06
C PRO A 422 12.34 11.80 2.33
N PRO A 423 13.60 11.56 2.72
CA PRO A 423 14.15 10.22 2.96
C PRO A 423 13.40 9.42 4.02
N LEU A 424 12.79 10.09 4.99
CA LEU A 424 12.07 9.44 6.08
C LEU A 424 10.85 8.61 5.62
N TYR A 425 10.28 8.92 4.44
CA TYR A 425 9.11 8.23 3.85
C TYR A 425 9.48 7.06 2.91
N ARG A 426 10.54 6.31 3.23
CA ARG A 426 11.05 5.23 2.38
C ARG A 426 10.48 3.84 2.69
N PHE A 427 9.70 3.68 3.76
CA PHE A 427 9.38 2.36 4.30
C PHE A 427 8.16 1.70 3.68
N SER A 428 7.01 2.36 3.54
CA SER A 428 5.81 1.67 3.07
C SER A 428 4.74 2.66 2.62
N TRP A 429 3.86 2.21 1.73
CA TRP A 429 2.72 2.99 1.28
C TRP A 429 1.55 2.11 0.86
N SER A 430 0.33 2.60 1.08
CA SER A 430 -0.90 1.91 0.70
C SER A 430 -1.99 2.89 0.33
N TYR A 431 -2.94 2.47 -0.51
CA TYR A 431 -4.09 3.29 -0.86
C TYR A 431 -5.23 3.08 0.15
N ASN A 432 -5.62 4.14 0.84
CA ASN A 432 -6.72 4.10 1.79
C ASN A 432 -8.04 4.51 1.13
N VAL A 433 -9.01 3.61 1.10
CA VAL A 433 -10.30 3.82 0.41
C VAL A 433 -11.25 4.77 1.16
N VAL A 434 -11.05 4.98 2.45
CA VAL A 434 -11.83 5.95 3.24
C VAL A 434 -11.37 7.38 2.91
N LEU A 435 -10.05 7.58 2.80
CA LEU A 435 -9.47 8.87 2.46
C LEU A 435 -9.45 9.15 0.95
N ASN A 436 -9.52 8.11 0.13
CA ASN A 436 -9.18 8.16 -1.30
C ASN A 436 -7.81 8.81 -1.53
N LYS A 437 -6.82 8.39 -0.73
CA LYS A 437 -5.42 8.87 -0.74
C LYS A 437 -4.45 7.73 -0.51
N PHE A 438 -3.24 7.90 -1.00
CA PHE A 438 -2.11 7.11 -0.56
C PHE A 438 -1.66 7.58 0.82
N VAL A 439 -1.48 6.64 1.74
CA VAL A 439 -0.83 6.84 3.03
C VAL A 439 0.61 6.36 2.86
N ILE A 440 1.57 7.24 3.12
CA ILE A 440 3.00 6.92 3.03
C ILE A 440 3.57 7.06 4.42
N ILE A 441 4.15 5.99 4.96
CA ILE A 441 4.62 5.93 6.34
C ILE A 441 6.15 6.01 6.40
N GLY A 442 6.63 6.69 7.44
CA GLY A 442 8.02 7.00 7.67
C GLY A 442 8.46 6.91 9.12
N LEU A 443 9.73 7.17 9.35
CA LEU A 443 10.37 7.33 10.65
C LEU A 443 11.07 8.68 10.71
N ASP A 444 10.59 9.58 11.57
CA ASP A 444 11.28 10.84 11.85
C ASP A 444 11.95 10.74 13.22
N SER A 445 13.29 10.77 13.24
CA SER A 445 14.07 10.73 14.47
C SER A 445 14.19 12.10 15.15
N GLN A 446 13.70 13.16 14.51
CA GLN A 446 13.77 14.53 15.01
C GLN A 446 12.39 15.22 14.98
N PHE A 447 11.33 14.45 15.18
CA PHE A 447 9.96 14.94 15.09
C PHE A 447 9.67 15.97 16.18
N GLN A 448 9.27 17.18 15.77
CA GLN A 448 8.96 18.27 16.68
C GLN A 448 7.47 18.27 17.05
N LEU A 449 7.14 17.72 18.21
CA LEU A 449 5.79 17.86 18.77
C LEU A 449 5.47 19.34 19.07
N PRO A 450 4.30 19.86 18.65
CA PRO A 450 3.90 21.22 18.98
C PRO A 450 3.87 21.45 20.49
N GLY A 451 4.58 22.49 20.96
CA GLY A 451 4.69 22.82 22.38
C GLY A 451 5.75 22.02 23.15
N SER A 452 6.43 21.06 22.52
CA SER A 452 7.65 20.44 23.08
C SER A 452 8.87 21.32 22.82
N ASN A 453 9.84 21.29 23.74
CA ASN A 453 11.15 21.95 23.56
C ASN A 453 12.21 21.00 22.99
N SER A 454 11.93 19.69 22.95
CA SER A 454 12.85 18.67 22.45
C SER A 454 12.17 17.85 21.35
N PRO A 455 12.90 17.48 20.28
CA PRO A 455 12.40 16.54 19.31
C PRO A 455 12.26 15.15 19.93
N ILE A 456 11.42 14.33 19.32
CA ILE A 456 11.23 12.92 19.66
C ILE A 456 11.41 12.05 18.42
N GLU A 457 11.61 10.76 18.63
CA GLU A 457 11.56 9.77 17.55
C GLU A 457 10.11 9.33 17.35
N ALA A 458 9.65 9.30 16.10
CA ALA A 458 8.26 9.01 15.80
C ALA A 458 8.06 8.23 14.52
N PHE A 459 7.07 7.34 14.56
CA PHE A 459 6.36 6.94 13.35
C PHE A 459 5.53 8.12 12.88
N VAL A 460 5.75 8.52 11.62
CA VAL A 460 5.05 9.62 10.97
C VAL A 460 4.46 9.16 9.65
N TYR A 461 3.47 9.88 9.14
CA TYR A 461 2.93 9.58 7.81
C TYR A 461 2.56 10.86 7.07
N THR A 462 2.48 10.76 5.75
CA THR A 462 1.92 11.80 4.89
C THR A 462 0.85 11.22 3.96
N LEU A 463 0.07 12.11 3.36
CA LEU A 463 -0.98 11.77 2.40
C LEU A 463 -0.58 12.24 1.02
N ALA A 464 -0.78 11.38 0.02
CA ALA A 464 -0.45 11.67 -1.37
C ALA A 464 -1.61 11.34 -2.32
N ASN A 465 -1.67 12.07 -3.42
CA ASN A 465 -2.39 11.66 -4.62
C ASN A 465 -1.40 11.00 -5.59
N LEU A 466 -1.85 9.99 -6.33
CA LEU A 466 -1.13 9.45 -7.48
C LEU A 466 -2.04 9.57 -8.69
N ASP A 467 -1.69 10.44 -9.62
CA ASP A 467 -2.47 10.65 -10.83
C ASP A 467 -2.48 9.34 -11.65
N PRO A 468 -3.66 8.75 -11.94
CA PRO A 468 -3.75 7.46 -12.62
C PRO A 468 -3.32 7.49 -14.09
N ALA A 469 -3.30 8.65 -14.75
CA ALA A 469 -2.87 8.78 -16.15
C ALA A 469 -1.36 8.95 -16.26
N THR A 470 -0.84 9.89 -15.48
CA THR A 470 0.53 10.37 -15.60
C THR A 470 1.46 9.63 -14.64
N GLY A 471 0.92 9.08 -13.55
CA GLY A 471 1.68 8.53 -12.43
C GLY A 471 2.31 9.61 -11.55
N VAL A 472 1.98 10.89 -11.73
CA VAL A 472 2.57 11.97 -10.93
C VAL A 472 2.04 11.87 -9.50
N ILE A 473 2.96 11.79 -8.55
CA ILE A 473 2.67 11.84 -7.12
C ILE A 473 2.66 13.28 -6.63
N SER A 474 1.67 13.67 -5.83
CA SER A 474 1.57 15.01 -5.25
C SER A 474 1.10 14.96 -3.80
N ALA A 475 1.40 16.02 -3.04
CA ALA A 475 0.82 16.20 -1.72
C ALA A 475 -0.72 16.20 -1.81
N ALA A 476 -1.36 15.53 -0.85
CA ALA A 476 -2.82 15.46 -0.73
C ALA A 476 -3.40 16.49 0.24
N THR A 477 -2.56 17.31 0.85
CA THR A 477 -3.02 18.45 1.62
C THR A 477 -3.41 19.55 0.66
N ASN A 478 -4.55 20.20 0.88
CA ASN A 478 -4.99 21.38 0.12
C ASN A 478 -4.11 22.62 0.39
N THR A 479 -2.80 22.43 0.57
CA THR A 479 -1.81 23.48 0.75
C THR A 479 -1.37 23.97 -0.62
N SER A 480 -1.25 25.28 -0.77
CA SER A 480 -0.85 25.93 -2.04
C SER A 480 0.55 25.54 -2.52
N ASP A 481 1.37 24.95 -1.64
CA ASP A 481 2.82 24.88 -1.82
C ASP A 481 3.32 23.49 -2.26
N ASN A 482 2.42 22.52 -2.52
CA ASN A 482 2.76 21.11 -2.80
C ASN A 482 3.65 20.46 -1.73
N ILE A 483 3.67 20.99 -0.51
CA ILE A 483 4.43 20.45 0.61
C ILE A 483 3.65 19.31 1.24
N TYR A 484 4.28 18.14 1.34
CA TYR A 484 3.75 17.02 2.10
C TYR A 484 3.67 17.39 3.57
N LYS A 485 2.45 17.48 4.10
CA LYS A 485 2.24 17.62 5.54
C LYS A 485 2.60 16.32 6.23
N GLU A 486 3.40 16.44 7.27
CA GLU A 486 3.75 15.36 8.16
C GLU A 486 2.74 15.27 9.30
N TYR A 487 2.31 14.05 9.60
CA TYR A 487 1.40 13.75 10.69
C TYR A 487 2.04 12.77 11.66
N PHE A 488 1.90 13.08 12.95
CA PHE A 488 2.33 12.20 14.02
C PHE A 488 1.42 10.98 14.12
N LEU A 489 2.01 9.79 14.17
CA LEU A 489 1.26 8.55 14.44
C LEU A 489 1.55 8.03 15.84
N ARG A 490 2.83 7.90 16.18
CA ARG A 490 3.28 7.31 17.45
C ARG A 490 4.72 7.70 17.77
N GLU A 491 4.99 7.96 19.04
CA GLU A 491 6.34 8.11 19.59
C GLU A 491 7.02 6.74 19.76
N ILE A 492 8.32 6.71 19.46
CA ILE A 492 9.22 5.58 19.64
C ILE A 492 10.06 5.88 20.87
N THR A 493 9.94 5.05 21.91
CA THR A 493 10.56 5.31 23.23
C THR A 493 11.75 4.39 23.51
N TRP A 494 12.21 3.65 22.51
CA TRP A 494 13.12 2.53 22.70
C TRP A 494 14.34 2.49 21.75
N PHE A 495 14.51 3.40 20.78
CA PHE A 495 15.74 3.39 19.97
C PHE A 495 16.98 3.70 20.80
N ASP A 496 16.90 4.67 21.72
CA ASP A 496 18.00 5.01 22.65
C ASP A 496 18.47 3.83 23.51
N GLN A 497 17.62 2.82 23.70
CA GLN A 497 17.94 1.64 24.49
C GLN A 497 18.55 0.52 23.65
N TRP A 498 18.36 0.53 22.32
CA TRP A 498 18.72 -0.57 21.43
C TRP A 498 20.24 -0.71 21.22
N GLN A 499 20.99 0.37 21.35
CA GLN A 499 22.44 0.39 21.15
C GLN A 499 23.23 0.63 22.44
N ASP A 500 24.51 0.24 22.42
CA ASP A 500 25.45 0.56 23.49
C ASP A 500 25.86 2.03 23.44
N CYS A 501 25.05 2.89 24.04
CA CYS A 501 25.33 4.32 24.13
C CYS A 501 26.44 4.68 25.13
N GLU A 502 27.00 3.72 25.86
CA GLU A 502 28.14 3.95 26.73
C GLU A 502 29.47 3.86 25.97
N THR A 503 29.53 3.08 24.88
CA THR A 503 30.77 2.83 24.12
C THR A 503 30.74 3.29 22.66
N VAL A 504 29.56 3.48 22.06
CA VAL A 504 29.38 3.95 20.69
C VAL A 504 28.68 5.31 20.73
N ASN A 505 29.13 6.26 19.89
CA ASN A 505 28.43 7.54 19.75
C ASN A 505 27.03 7.30 19.14
N CYS A 506 26.00 7.16 19.99
CA CYS A 506 24.61 6.88 19.60
C CYS A 506 23.97 7.93 18.67
N GLN A 507 24.70 8.98 18.30
CA GLN A 507 24.21 10.01 17.39
C GLN A 507 24.15 9.58 15.92
N THR A 508 24.73 8.44 15.51
CA THR A 508 24.92 8.13 14.08
C THR A 508 24.20 6.89 13.55
N THR A 509 23.68 6.01 14.40
CA THR A 509 23.09 4.73 13.94
C THR A 509 21.65 4.66 14.40
N TYR A 510 20.73 5.12 13.56
CA TYR A 510 19.30 5.11 13.88
C TYR A 510 18.74 3.68 13.84
N GLY A 511 18.05 3.27 14.91
CA GLY A 511 17.26 2.05 14.91
C GLY A 511 16.26 2.09 13.75
N GLN A 512 16.18 1.00 12.98
CA GLN A 512 15.19 0.87 11.91
C GLN A 512 14.02 0.01 12.41
N ALA A 513 12.87 0.64 12.62
CA ALA A 513 11.65 -0.04 13.06
C ALA A 513 10.78 -0.53 11.89
N TYR A 514 11.14 -0.21 10.64
CA TYR A 514 10.51 -0.75 9.43
C TYR A 514 8.97 -0.68 9.37
N PRO A 515 8.35 0.50 9.55
CA PRO A 515 6.89 0.61 9.64
C PRO A 515 6.16 0.25 8.34
N SER A 516 4.95 -0.29 8.48
CA SER A 516 4.01 -0.57 7.39
C SER A 516 2.57 -0.42 7.82
N VAL A 517 1.72 0.10 6.93
CA VAL A 517 0.27 0.14 7.14
C VAL A 517 -0.38 -0.95 6.30
N LEU A 518 -0.94 -1.96 6.96
CA LEU A 518 -1.55 -3.12 6.31
C LEU A 518 -2.97 -3.32 6.82
N ASP A 519 -3.86 -3.81 5.95
CA ASP A 519 -5.24 -4.14 6.30
C ASP A 519 -5.49 -5.62 5.98
N PRO A 520 -5.82 -6.48 6.97
CA PRO A 520 -6.12 -7.89 6.72
C PRO A 520 -7.26 -8.10 5.71
N ASN A 521 -8.14 -7.11 5.52
CA ASN A 521 -9.26 -7.15 4.59
C ASN A 521 -8.94 -6.57 3.21
N SER A 522 -7.66 -6.27 2.91
CA SER A 522 -7.25 -5.71 1.61
C SER A 522 -7.85 -6.44 0.39
N PRO A 523 -7.89 -7.80 0.34
CA PRO A 523 -8.52 -8.52 -0.77
C PRO A 523 -10.01 -8.19 -0.93
N GLN A 524 -10.76 -8.12 0.18
CA GLN A 524 -12.19 -7.80 0.21
C GLN A 524 -12.44 -6.34 -0.17
N ILE A 525 -11.59 -5.43 0.32
CA ILE A 525 -11.61 -4.01 -0.02
C ILE A 525 -11.45 -3.84 -1.53
N SER A 526 -10.43 -4.49 -2.12
CA SER A 526 -10.15 -4.40 -3.55
C SER A 526 -11.29 -4.89 -4.46
N ASN A 527 -12.12 -5.81 -3.96
CA ASN A 527 -13.27 -6.35 -4.68
C ASN A 527 -14.52 -5.45 -4.59
N THR A 528 -14.58 -4.57 -3.58
CA THR A 528 -15.79 -3.83 -3.22
C THR A 528 -15.71 -2.36 -3.61
N PHE A 529 -14.50 -1.78 -3.63
CA PHE A 529 -14.32 -0.33 -3.76
C PHE A 529 -13.75 0.08 -5.13
N GLY A 530 -14.52 0.86 -5.88
CA GLY A 530 -14.12 1.60 -7.09
C GLY A 530 -13.66 0.75 -8.30
N PRO A 531 -13.82 1.26 -9.54
CA PRO A 531 -13.30 0.57 -10.73
C PRO A 531 -11.77 0.57 -10.84
N ASN A 532 -11.11 1.45 -10.08
CA ASN A 532 -9.67 1.71 -10.22
C ASN A 532 -8.81 0.80 -9.33
N LEU A 533 -9.41 -0.02 -8.47
CA LEU A 533 -8.67 -0.97 -7.63
C LEU A 533 -8.52 -2.31 -8.34
N MET A 534 -7.38 -2.96 -8.15
CA MET A 534 -7.13 -4.29 -8.66
C MET A 534 -7.94 -5.30 -7.86
N LYS A 535 -8.96 -5.90 -8.50
CA LYS A 535 -9.73 -6.99 -7.89
C LYS A 535 -8.82 -8.15 -7.50
N GLY A 536 -9.13 -8.75 -6.35
CA GLY A 536 -8.39 -9.89 -5.83
C GLY A 536 -6.97 -9.53 -5.42
N ASP A 537 -6.79 -8.37 -4.77
CA ASP A 537 -5.48 -7.95 -4.29
C ASP A 537 -4.78 -9.07 -3.49
N ARG A 538 -3.55 -9.35 -3.88
CA ARG A 538 -2.68 -10.36 -3.25
C ARG A 538 -1.53 -9.72 -2.48
N ASN A 539 -1.35 -8.41 -2.53
CA ASN A 539 -0.14 -7.73 -2.04
C ASN A 539 -0.44 -6.71 -0.93
N PHE A 540 -1.67 -6.69 -0.41
CA PHE A 540 -2.11 -5.84 0.71
C PHE A 540 -1.88 -4.35 0.47
N GLN A 541 -2.21 -3.90 -0.74
CA GLN A 541 -1.99 -2.54 -1.24
C GLN A 541 -3.07 -1.57 -0.76
N TYR A 542 -4.19 -2.07 -0.27
CA TYR A 542 -5.38 -1.30 0.09
C TYR A 542 -5.68 -1.37 1.59
N SER A 543 -6.15 -0.26 2.15
CA SER A 543 -6.62 -0.18 3.53
C SER A 543 -7.96 0.55 3.64
N ALA A 544 -8.72 0.27 4.71
CA ALA A 544 -10.00 0.93 4.99
C ALA A 544 -9.96 1.71 6.31
N SER A 545 -11.03 1.70 7.10
CA SER A 545 -11.18 2.50 8.32
C SER A 545 -10.41 1.96 9.52
N LEU A 546 -10.02 0.67 9.50
CA LEU A 546 -9.40 -0.04 10.61
C LEU A 546 -8.15 -0.84 10.19
N PRO A 547 -7.13 -0.21 9.57
CA PRO A 547 -5.88 -0.91 9.27
C PRO A 547 -5.03 -1.07 10.54
N TYR A 548 -3.86 -1.69 10.38
CA TYR A 548 -2.87 -1.85 11.44
C TYR A 548 -1.54 -1.21 11.03
N LEU A 549 -0.90 -0.58 12.01
CA LEU A 549 0.51 -0.20 11.95
C LEU A 549 1.33 -1.41 12.37
N TYR A 550 2.11 -1.98 11.46
CA TYR A 550 3.11 -3.02 11.74
C TYR A 550 4.50 -2.41 11.80
N TYR A 551 5.36 -2.91 12.69
CA TYR A 551 6.76 -2.50 12.79
C TYR A 551 7.56 -3.54 13.57
N THR A 552 8.88 -3.42 13.47
CA THR A 552 9.83 -4.18 14.26
C THR A 552 10.09 -3.44 15.57
N SER A 553 9.82 -4.10 16.70
CA SER A 553 10.15 -3.61 18.04
C SER A 553 11.53 -4.14 18.43
N LEU A 554 12.46 -3.22 18.74
CA LEU A 554 13.84 -3.55 19.07
C LEU A 554 14.01 -3.68 20.58
N PHE A 555 14.66 -4.76 21.02
CA PHE A 555 14.92 -4.98 22.43
C PHE A 555 16.14 -4.15 22.87
N PRO A 556 16.24 -3.78 24.16
CA PRO A 556 17.40 -3.05 24.67
C PRO A 556 18.73 -3.77 24.39
N PHE A 557 19.82 -3.04 24.22
CA PHE A 557 21.17 -3.57 23.99
C PHE A 557 21.60 -4.55 25.09
N SER A 558 21.19 -4.30 26.33
CA SER A 558 21.44 -5.19 27.47
C SER A 558 20.83 -6.59 27.29
N GLN A 559 19.87 -6.75 26.36
CA GLN A 559 19.25 -8.01 25.99
C GLN A 559 19.80 -8.47 24.64
N ASN A 560 20.72 -9.43 24.66
CA ASN A 560 21.33 -10.02 23.46
C ASN A 560 21.86 -8.98 22.45
N LYS A 561 22.44 -7.87 22.94
CA LYS A 561 22.99 -6.78 22.09
C LYS A 561 21.95 -6.17 21.14
N GLY A 562 20.67 -6.17 21.54
CA GLY A 562 19.57 -5.65 20.73
C GLY A 562 19.24 -6.50 19.49
N GLN A 563 19.76 -7.74 19.41
CA GLN A 563 19.48 -8.62 18.28
C GLN A 563 18.09 -9.26 18.36
N ASP A 564 17.49 -9.32 19.56
CA ASP A 564 16.13 -9.78 19.74
C ASP A 564 15.15 -8.73 19.18
N ARG A 565 14.35 -9.12 18.19
CA ARG A 565 13.44 -8.21 17.48
C ARG A 565 12.10 -8.86 17.22
N ASN A 566 11.05 -8.34 17.86
CA ASN A 566 9.69 -8.78 17.60
C ASN A 566 9.11 -8.01 16.42
N VAL A 567 8.19 -8.65 15.69
CA VAL A 567 7.24 -7.90 14.87
C VAL A 567 5.97 -7.73 15.68
N VAL A 568 5.55 -6.49 15.82
CA VAL A 568 4.33 -6.12 16.50
C VAL A 568 3.42 -5.32 15.58
N ARG A 569 2.16 -5.20 15.96
CA ARG A 569 1.20 -4.34 15.30
C ARG A 569 0.31 -3.60 16.28
N GLN A 570 -0.29 -2.51 15.83
CA GLN A 570 -1.29 -1.76 16.59
C GLN A 570 -2.44 -1.32 15.69
N ALA A 571 -3.67 -1.45 16.20
CA ALA A 571 -4.87 -1.09 15.47
C ALA A 571 -4.96 0.43 15.29
N LEU A 572 -5.27 0.85 14.06
CA LEU A 572 -5.46 2.23 13.67
C LEU A 572 -6.93 2.51 13.40
N LYS A 573 -7.33 3.77 13.61
CA LYS A 573 -8.59 4.31 13.12
C LYS A 573 -8.27 5.34 12.06
N VAL A 574 -8.88 5.18 10.90
CA VAL A 574 -8.85 6.17 9.81
C VAL A 574 -10.23 6.81 9.70
N GLN A 575 -10.27 8.13 9.72
CA GLN A 575 -11.50 8.91 9.61
C GLN A 575 -11.40 9.87 8.44
N ASN A 576 -12.48 9.99 7.69
CA ASN A 576 -12.58 11.04 6.70
C ASN A 576 -12.82 12.37 7.42
N CYS A 577 -11.80 13.24 7.46
CA CYS A 577 -11.88 14.56 8.06
C CYS A 577 -10.97 15.53 7.32
N ILE A 578 -11.22 16.83 7.52
CA ILE A 578 -10.46 17.91 6.90
C ILE A 578 -9.10 18.04 7.62
N PRO A 579 -7.96 17.83 6.92
CA PRO A 579 -6.64 17.72 7.55
C PRO A 579 -5.99 19.02 8.04
#